data_AF-A0AAN7CLT1-F1
#
_entry.id   AF-A0AAN7CLT1-F1
#
_cell.length_a   1.000
_cell.length_b   1.000
_cell.length_c   1.000
_cell.angle_alpha   90.00
_cell.angle_beta   90.00
_cell.angle_gamma   90.00
#
_symmetry.space_group_name_H-M   'P 1'
#
loop_
_entity.id
_entity.type
_entity.pdbx_description
1 polymer ?
#
loop_
_entity_poly.entity_id
_entity_poly.type
_entity_poly.pdbx_seq_one_letter_code
_entity_poly.pdbx_strand_id
1 'polypeptide(L)'
;MTHPIIVIASFLTTIRSMWELSRMVREKRAAKTLRTDVKSILVLLQRAYRKGLLREREFDYLFERLMRVEAHNDVAVLRKIRADFQAILARGSGQPTRRQKDMVY
;
A
#
# COMPACT_ATOMS: atom_id res chain seq x y z
N MET A 1 14.55 -50.30 -22.39
CA MET A 1 14.27 -50.44 -20.95
C MET A 1 14.39 -49.07 -20.31
N THR A 2 13.27 -48.41 -20.02
CA THR A 2 13.24 -47.08 -19.39
C THR A 2 13.60 -47.21 -17.91
N HIS A 3 14.72 -46.60 -17.52
CA HIS A 3 15.24 -46.72 -16.16
C HIS A 3 14.29 -46.03 -15.16
N PRO A 4 13.73 -46.75 -14.17
CA PRO A 4 12.72 -46.21 -13.24
C PRO A 4 13.24 -45.01 -12.41
N ILE A 5 14.56 -44.91 -12.26
CA ILE A 5 15.25 -43.81 -11.57
C ILE A 5 15.04 -42.47 -12.29
N ILE A 6 15.02 -42.47 -13.63
CA ILE A 6 14.84 -41.24 -14.45
C ILE A 6 13.41 -40.71 -14.31
N VAL A 7 12.43 -41.61 -14.18
CA VAL A 7 11.02 -41.26 -13.99
C VAL A 7 10.81 -40.60 -12.61
N ILE A 8 11.42 -41.16 -11.56
CA ILE A 8 11.32 -40.61 -10.20
C ILE A 8 12.00 -39.24 -10.09
N ALA A 9 13.19 -39.09 -10.68
CA ALA A 9 13.91 -37.81 -10.73
C ALA A 9 13.11 -36.72 -11.49
N SER A 10 12.49 -37.08 -12.61
CA SER A 10 11.63 -36.16 -13.38
C SER A 10 10.38 -35.74 -12.60
N PHE A 11 9.80 -36.66 -11.83
CA PHE A 11 8.63 -36.38 -10.99
C PHE A 11 8.96 -35.41 -9.84
N LEU A 12 10.06 -35.63 -9.14
CA LEU A 12 10.55 -34.73 -8.08
C LEU A 12 10.86 -33.33 -8.62
N THR A 13 11.45 -33.25 -9.82
CA THR A 13 11.75 -31.97 -10.48
C THR A 13 10.47 -31.22 -10.86
N THR A 14 9.43 -31.95 -11.27
CA THR A 14 8.11 -31.38 -11.59
C THR A 14 7.42 -30.82 -10.36
N ILE A 15 7.44 -31.55 -9.23
CA ILE A 15 6.85 -31.09 -7.95
C ILE A 15 7.57 -29.82 -7.46
N ARG A 16 8.90 -29.80 -7.53
CA ARG A 16 9.69 -28.62 -7.16
C ARG A 16 9.36 -27.42 -8.05
N SER A 17 9.34 -27.62 -9.36
CA SER A 17 8.99 -26.58 -10.33
C SER A 17 7.58 -26.04 -10.08
N MET A 18 6.62 -26.90 -9.75
CA MET A 18 5.23 -26.51 -9.44
C MET A 18 5.13 -25.70 -8.14
N TRP A 19 5.95 -26.03 -7.13
CA TRP A 19 6.05 -25.26 -5.90
C TRP A 19 6.70 -23.88 -6.11
N GLU A 20 7.78 -23.83 -6.89
CA GLU A 20 8.44 -22.57 -7.26
C GLU A 20 7.51 -21.67 -8.09
N LEU A 21 6.78 -22.26 -9.04
CA LEU A 21 5.76 -21.55 -9.82
C LEU A 21 4.63 -21.03 -8.92
N SER A 22 4.16 -21.85 -7.98
CA SER A 22 3.13 -21.45 -7.00
C SER A 22 3.62 -20.32 -6.10
N ARG A 23 4.88 -20.36 -5.67
CA ARG A 23 5.51 -19.27 -4.90
C ARG A 23 5.58 -18.00 -5.74
N MET A 24 6.09 -18.06 -6.97
CA MET A 24 6.15 -16.88 -7.86
C MET A 24 4.77 -16.31 -8.17
N VAL A 25 3.75 -17.15 -8.37
CA VAL A 25 2.36 -16.70 -8.59
C VAL A 25 1.81 -16.00 -7.33
N ARG A 26 2.10 -16.53 -6.14
CA ARG A 26 1.72 -15.87 -4.87
C ARG A 26 2.42 -14.53 -4.70
N GLU A 27 3.71 -14.45 -4.99
CA GLU A 27 4.49 -13.19 -4.94
C GLU A 27 3.98 -12.18 -5.97
N LYS A 28 3.72 -12.61 -7.21
CA LYS A 28 3.13 -11.75 -8.25
C LYS A 28 1.73 -11.26 -7.87
N ARG A 29 0.90 -12.11 -7.25
CA ARG A 29 -0.42 -11.70 -6.74
C ARG A 29 -0.28 -10.68 -5.62
N ALA A 30 0.63 -10.90 -4.67
CA ALA A 30 0.88 -9.98 -3.56
C ALA A 30 1.36 -8.59 -4.05
N ALA A 31 2.26 -8.56 -5.04
CA ALA A 31 2.69 -7.32 -5.67
C ALA A 31 1.55 -6.61 -6.43
N LYS A 32 0.66 -7.38 -7.08
CA LYS A 32 -0.50 -6.82 -7.80
C LYS A 32 -1.55 -6.24 -6.84
N THR A 33 -1.79 -6.90 -5.70
CA THR A 33 -2.66 -6.35 -4.64
C THR A 33 -2.06 -5.08 -4.04
N LEU A 34 -0.75 -5.05 -3.80
CA LEU A 34 -0.07 -3.85 -3.28
C LEU A 34 -0.24 -2.65 -4.21
N ARG A 35 -0.02 -2.83 -5.51
CA ARG A 35 -0.22 -1.76 -6.51
C ARG A 35 -1.65 -1.23 -6.53
N THR A 36 -2.63 -2.12 -6.34
CA THR A 36 -4.04 -1.73 -6.25
C THR A 36 -4.31 -0.90 -4.99
N ASP A 37 -3.76 -1.31 -3.84
CA ASP A 37 -3.90 -0.61 -2.57
C ASP A 37 -3.22 0.77 -2.58
N VAL A 38 -2.01 0.85 -3.15
CA VAL A 38 -1.29 2.12 -3.37
C VAL A 38 -2.14 3.09 -4.18
N LYS A 39 -2.71 2.65 -5.31
CA LYS A 39 -3.61 3.47 -6.13
C LYS A 39 -4.85 3.92 -5.35
N SER A 40 -5.44 3.04 -4.55
CA SER A 40 -6.59 3.38 -3.72
C SER A 40 -6.27 4.48 -2.71
N ILE A 41 -5.13 4.37 -2.02
CA ILE A 41 -4.67 5.37 -1.05
C ILE A 41 -4.35 6.70 -1.74
N LEU A 42 -3.73 6.67 -2.92
CA LEU A 42 -3.46 7.87 -3.72
C LEU A 42 -4.75 8.64 -4.06
N VAL A 43 -5.80 7.93 -4.50
CA VAL A 43 -7.10 8.54 -4.81
C VAL A 43 -7.72 9.18 -3.56
N LEU A 44 -7.63 8.51 -2.40
CA LEU A 44 -8.11 9.06 -1.14
C LEU A 44 -7.32 10.30 -0.71
N LEU A 45 -5.99 10.28 -0.88
CA LEU A 45 -5.10 11.39 -0.56
C LEU A 45 -5.41 12.62 -1.43
N GLN A 46 -5.54 12.43 -2.75
CA GLN A 46 -5.94 13.50 -3.68
C GLN A 46 -7.32 14.06 -3.35
N ARG A 47 -8.28 13.20 -2.99
CA ARG A 47 -9.63 13.63 -2.61
C ARG A 47 -9.62 14.43 -1.31
N ALA A 48 -8.80 14.05 -0.33
CA ALA A 48 -8.65 14.77 0.94
C ALA A 48 -7.98 16.14 0.74
N TYR A 49 -6.95 16.21 -0.11
CA TYR A 49 -6.31 17.48 -0.49
C TYR A 49 -7.28 18.42 -1.22
N ARG A 50 -8.03 17.94 -2.21
CA ARG A 50 -9.05 18.74 -2.92
C ARG A 50 -10.16 19.26 -2.00
N LYS A 51 -10.46 18.54 -0.92
CA LYS A 51 -11.44 18.97 0.11
C LYS A 51 -10.85 19.94 1.14
N GLY A 52 -9.57 20.28 1.05
CA GLY A 52 -8.88 21.13 2.03
C GLY A 52 -8.66 20.46 3.39
N LEU A 53 -8.81 19.13 3.48
CA LEU A 53 -8.63 18.38 4.72
C LEU A 53 -7.14 18.13 5.03
N LEU A 54 -6.27 18.31 4.04
CA LEU A 54 -4.82 18.18 4.16
C LEU A 54 -4.16 19.48 3.75
N ARG A 55 -3.14 19.89 4.51
CA ARG A 55 -2.23 20.94 4.06
C ARG A 55 -1.29 20.39 2.99
N GLU A 56 -0.81 21.27 2.12
CA GLU A 56 0.13 20.93 1.04
C GLU A 56 1.37 20.17 1.55
N ARG A 57 1.96 20.62 2.66
CA ARG A 57 3.09 19.94 3.31
C ARG A 57 2.77 18.51 3.78
N GLU A 58 1.54 18.27 4.24
CA GLU A 58 1.11 16.94 4.70
C GLU A 58 0.83 16.02 3.50
N PHE A 59 0.30 16.60 2.42
CA PHE A 59 0.11 15.90 1.15
C PHE A 59 1.45 15.46 0.55
N ASP A 60 2.42 16.38 0.41
CA ASP A 60 3.75 16.06 -0.13
C ASP A 60 4.46 14.98 0.69
N TYR A 61 4.44 15.10 2.02
CA TYR A 61 5.04 14.11 2.91
C TYR A 61 4.44 12.70 2.73
N LEU A 62 3.10 12.61 2.69
CA LEU A 62 2.42 11.32 2.51
C LEU A 62 2.59 10.77 1.10
N PHE A 63 2.62 11.64 0.09
CA PHE A 63 2.83 11.27 -1.31
C PHE A 63 4.23 10.71 -1.55
N GLU A 64 5.27 11.39 -1.07
CA GLU A 64 6.66 10.92 -1.16
C GLU A 64 6.83 9.55 -0.50
N ARG A 65 6.22 9.37 0.69
CA ARG A 65 6.29 8.12 1.44
C ARG A 65 5.52 6.99 0.72
N LEU A 66 4.40 7.31 0.06
CA LEU A 66 3.66 6.36 -0.78
C LEU A 66 4.48 5.91 -2.01
N MET A 67 5.18 6.85 -2.66
CA MET A 67 6.06 6.55 -3.81
C MET A 67 7.21 5.63 -3.42
N ARG A 68 7.82 5.82 -2.24
CA ARG A 68 8.84 4.90 -1.72
C ARG A 68 8.28 3.50 -1.48
N VAL A 69 7.05 3.40 -0.97
CA VAL A 69 6.40 2.10 -0.75
C VAL A 69 6.11 1.38 -2.05
N GLU A 70 5.68 2.10 -3.09
CA GLU A 70 5.50 1.53 -4.43
C GLU A 70 6.82 1.03 -5.01
N ALA A 71 7.92 1.77 -4.81
CA ALA A 71 9.25 1.38 -5.26
C ALA A 71 9.81 0.15 -4.54
N HIS A 72 9.60 0.05 -3.22
CA HIS A 72 10.18 -1.02 -2.38
C HIS A 72 9.25 -2.22 -2.14
N ASN A 73 8.00 -2.19 -2.62
CA ASN A 73 6.97 -3.19 -2.35
C ASN A 73 6.73 -3.49 -0.85
N ASP A 74 6.91 -2.49 0.02
CA ASP A 74 6.84 -2.68 1.46
C ASP A 74 5.39 -2.56 1.99
N VAL A 75 4.74 -3.73 2.16
CA VAL A 75 3.35 -3.84 2.63
C VAL A 75 3.17 -3.33 4.06
N ALA A 76 4.20 -3.44 4.91
CA ALA A 76 4.11 -3.03 6.31
C ALA A 76 4.10 -1.50 6.41
N VAL A 77 4.94 -0.84 5.61
CA VAL A 77 4.97 0.62 5.53
C VAL A 77 3.68 1.15 4.90
N LEU A 78 3.10 0.46 3.91
CA LEU A 78 1.79 0.84 3.34
C LEU A 78 0.68 0.87 4.41
N ARG A 79 0.62 -0.16 5.27
CA ARG A 79 -0.35 -0.21 6.37
C ARG A 79 -0.16 0.94 7.36
N LYS A 80 1.09 1.29 7.67
CA LYS A 80 1.41 2.42 8.53
C LYS A 80 0.98 3.75 7.90
N ILE A 81 1.24 3.96 6.61
CA ILE A 81 0.78 5.16 5.88
C ILE A 81 -0.76 5.26 5.92
N ARG A 82 -1.47 4.14 5.76
CA ARG A 82 -2.93 4.12 5.84
C ARG A 82 -3.43 4.52 7.23
N ALA A 83 -2.79 4.05 8.30
CA ALA A 83 -3.12 4.43 9.66
C ALA A 83 -2.81 5.92 9.93
N ASP A 84 -1.64 6.40 9.50
CA ASP A 84 -1.24 7.80 9.61
C ASP A 84 -2.26 8.72 8.89
N PHE A 85 -2.67 8.35 7.67
CA PHE A 85 -3.68 9.07 6.89
C PHE A 85 -5.06 9.08 7.58
N GLN A 86 -5.50 7.94 8.12
CA GLN A 86 -6.76 7.89 8.88
C GLN A 86 -6.72 8.74 10.15
N ALA A 87 -5.58 8.77 10.86
CA ALA A 87 -5.41 9.60 12.05
C ALA A 87 -5.48 11.11 11.72
N ILE A 88 -4.89 11.53 10.59
CA ILE A 88 -4.96 12.92 10.12
C ILE A 88 -6.40 13.29 9.74
N LEU A 89 -7.11 12.42 9.02
CA LEU A 89 -8.52 12.64 8.68
C LEU A 89 -9.41 12.73 9.92
N ALA A 90 -9.18 11.87 10.92
CA ALA A 90 -9.93 11.90 12.18
C ALA A 90 -9.69 13.19 12.97
N ARG A 91 -8.45 13.71 12.96
CA ARG A 91 -8.12 15.03 13.54
C ARG A 91 -8.81 16.17 12.80
N GLY A 92 -8.84 16.12 11.47
CA GLY A 92 -9.54 17.11 10.63
C GLY A 92 -11.05 17.16 10.85
N SER A 93 -11.69 16.04 11.18
CA SER A 93 -13.13 15.99 11.48
C SER A 93 -13.52 16.49 12.87
N GLY A 94 -12.56 16.70 13.77
CA GLY A 94 -12.79 17.05 15.18
C GLY A 94 -12.53 18.52 15.54
N GLN A 95 -12.19 19.38 14.59
CA GLN A 95 -11.82 20.77 14.89
C GLN A 95 -12.93 21.72 14.45
N PRO A 96 -13.84 22.15 15.35
CA PRO A 96 -14.67 23.30 15.06
C PRO A 96 -13.73 24.49 14.91
N THR A 97 -13.79 25.11 13.74
CA THR A 97 -13.14 26.37 13.42
C THR A 97 -13.41 27.36 14.56
N ARG A 98 -12.44 27.51 15.47
CA ARG A 98 -12.42 28.61 16.43
C ARG A 98 -12.14 29.87 15.62
N ARG A 99 -13.18 30.37 14.94
CA ARG A 99 -13.23 31.74 14.42
C ARG A 99 -13.09 32.65 15.64
N GLN A 100 -11.85 33.03 15.87
CA GLN A 100 -11.41 34.35 16.27
C GLN A 100 -12.54 35.38 16.07
N LYS A 101 -13.28 35.65 17.14
CA LYS A 101 -14.03 36.89 17.31
C LYS A 101 -13.03 37.86 17.93
N ASP A 102 -12.33 38.57 17.06
CA ASP A 102 -11.79 39.87 17.39
C ASP A 102 -12.95 40.84 17.69
N MET A 103 -12.77 41.58 18.79
CA MET A 103 -13.28 42.92 19.12
C MET A 103 -14.74 43.29 18.81
N VAL A 104 -15.48 43.65 19.87
CA VAL A 104 -16.15 44.96 19.94
C VAL A 104 -16.00 45.49 21.37
N TYR A 105 -15.54 46.75 21.46
CA TYR A 105 -15.39 47.58 22.65
C TYR A 105 -16.71 47.76 23.42
#